data_AF-A0A0V1C9B8-F1
#
_entry.id   AF-A0A0V1C9B8-F1
#
_cell.length_a   1.000
_cell.length_b   1.000
_cell.length_c   1.000
_cell.angle_alpha   90.00
_cell.angle_beta   90.00
_cell.angle_gamma   90.00
#
_symmetry.space_group_name_H-M   'P 1'
#
loop_
_entity.id
_entity.type
_entity.pdbx_description
1 polymer ?
#
loop_
_entity_poly.entity_id
_entity_poly.type
_entity_poly.pdbx_seq_one_letter_code
_entity_poly.pdbx_strand_id
1 'polypeptide(L)' 'MGIILMSRYQMYWSANFRLDSITNRLTRNRFMETMRYLHFNDNLQTILDREVPNYDRLWVYSLIMLPYGNNGL' A
#
# COMPACT_ATOMS: atom_id res chain seq x y z
N MET A 1 -8.31 -5.34 -8.10
CA MET A 1 -9.34 -4.79 -7.20
C MET A 1 -10.10 -3.59 -7.77
N GLY A 2 -9.61 -2.91 -8.82
CA GLY A 2 -10.33 -1.79 -9.44
C GLY A 2 -11.46 -2.16 -10.42
N ILE A 3 -11.56 -3.44 -10.82
CA ILE A 3 -12.62 -3.93 -11.74
C ILE A 3 -13.89 -4.33 -10.97
N ILE A 4 -13.73 -4.88 -9.75
CA ILE A 4 -14.84 -5.19 -8.85
C ILE A 4 -14.62 -4.41 -7.56
N LEU A 5 -15.42 -3.36 -7.37
CA LEU A 5 -15.44 -2.50 -6.19
C LEU A 5 -16.01 -3.28 -4.99
N MET A 6 -15.16 -4.05 -4.31
CA MET A 6 -15.46 -4.50 -2.95
C MET A 6 -14.93 -3.49 -1.95
N SER A 7 -15.82 -3.00 -1.08
CA SER A 7 -15.46 -2.08 0.02
C SER A 7 -14.55 -2.72 1.06
N ARG A 8 -14.48 -4.06 1.13
CA ARG A 8 -13.68 -4.80 2.11
C ARG A 8 -12.96 -5.97 1.45
N TYR A 9 -11.63 -6.00 1.59
CA TYR A 9 -10.78 -7.08 1.06
C TYR A 9 -11.16 -8.49 1.54
N GLN A 10 -11.80 -8.60 2.71
CA GLN A 10 -12.20 -9.89 3.29
C GLN A 10 -13.25 -10.61 2.44
N MET A 11 -14.03 -9.85 1.66
CA MET A 11 -15.12 -10.37 0.84
C MET A 11 -14.63 -11.32 -0.25
N TYR A 12 -13.37 -11.20 -0.69
CA TYR A 12 -12.81 -12.10 -1.72
C TYR A 12 -12.85 -13.57 -1.32
N TRP A 13 -12.86 -13.89 -0.02
CA TRP A 13 -12.97 -15.27 0.49
C TRP A 13 -14.38 -15.62 1.01
N SER A 14 -15.34 -14.71 0.92
CA SER A 14 -16.73 -14.98 1.33
C SER A 14 -17.45 -15.81 0.26
N ALA A 15 -18.41 -16.66 0.66
CA ALA A 15 -19.11 -17.54 -0.27
C ALA A 15 -19.81 -16.80 -1.42
N ASN A 16 -20.42 -15.64 -1.11
CA ASN A 16 -21.22 -14.88 -2.08
C ASN A 16 -20.40 -14.01 -3.04
N PHE A 17 -19.15 -13.70 -2.67
CA PHE A 17 -18.31 -12.74 -3.38
C PHE A 17 -16.92 -13.30 -3.65
N ARG A 18 -16.82 -14.63 -3.68
CA ARG A 18 -15.56 -15.32 -3.84
C ARG A 18 -14.93 -14.93 -5.18
N LEU A 19 -13.67 -14.53 -5.12
CA LEU A 19 -12.90 -14.17 -6.31
C LEU A 19 -11.77 -15.18 -6.47
N ASP A 20 -12.00 -16.20 -7.29
CA ASP A 20 -11.08 -17.33 -7.46
C ASP A 20 -9.68 -16.92 -7.93
N SER A 21 -9.60 -15.84 -8.72
CA SER A 21 -8.33 -15.25 -9.15
C SER A 21 -7.45 -14.75 -7.99
N ILE A 22 -8.03 -14.48 -6.83
CA ILE A 22 -7.34 -14.07 -5.61
C ILE A 22 -7.24 -15.26 -4.64
N THR A 23 -8.37 -15.93 -4.37
CA THR A 23 -8.43 -16.97 -3.33
C THR A 23 -7.64 -18.22 -3.66
N ASN A 24 -7.42 -18.52 -4.94
CA ASN A 24 -6.62 -19.67 -5.36
C ASN A 24 -5.11 -19.37 -5.30
N ARG A 25 -4.71 -18.10 -5.16
CA ARG A 25 -3.31 -17.68 -5.10
C ARG A 25 -2.84 -17.42 -3.67
N LEU A 26 -3.69 -16.82 -2.84
CA LEU A 26 -3.37 -16.46 -1.47
C LEU A 26 -4.51 -16.84 -0.52
N THR A 27 -4.15 -17.34 0.66
CA THR A 27 -5.10 -17.46 1.76
C THR A 27 -5.47 -16.08 2.28
N ARG A 28 -6.66 -15.96 2.87
CA ARG A 28 -7.15 -14.70 3.46
C ARG A 28 -6.13 -14.10 4.43
N ASN A 29 -5.59 -14.92 5.32
CA ASN A 29 -4.66 -14.45 6.35
C ASN A 29 -3.35 -13.97 5.73
N ARG A 30 -2.79 -14.70 4.76
CA ARG A 30 -1.57 -14.28 4.06
C ARG A 30 -1.77 -12.94 3.35
N PHE A 31 -2.88 -12.77 2.63
CA PHE A 31 -3.17 -11.52 1.95
C PHE A 31 -3.28 -10.34 2.92
N MET A 32 -4.05 -10.50 4.01
CA MET A 32 -4.23 -9.44 5.01
C MET A 32 -2.91 -9.06 5.68
N GLU A 33 -2.06 -10.05 5.97
CA GLU A 33 -0.76 -9.82 6.59
C GLU A 33 0.21 -9.13 5.63
N THR A 34 0.26 -9.55 4.36
CA THR A 34 1.06 -8.86 3.34
C THR A 34 0.63 -7.41 3.18
N MET A 35 -0.68 -7.13 3.18
CA MET A 35 -1.19 -5.76 3.08
C MET A 35 -0.82 -4.88 4.28
N ARG A 36 -0.58 -5.43 5.47
CA ARG A 36 -0.17 -4.66 6.66
C ARG A 36 1.26 -4.15 6.58
N TYR A 37 2.13 -4.91 5.91
CA TYR A 37 3.56 -4.55 5.77
C TYR A 37 3.89 -3.94 4.40
N LEU A 38 2.88 -3.61 3.61
CA LEU A 38 3.08 -2.97 2.31
C LEU A 38 3.44 -1.50 2.53
N HIS A 39 4.74 -1.22 2.65
CA HIS A 39 5.30 0.13 2.72
C HIS A 39 5.97 0.47 1.39
N PHE A 40 5.73 1.69 0.90
CA PHE A 40 6.29 2.16 -0.36
C PHE A 40 7.54 3.02 -0.18
N ASN A 41 7.83 3.43 1.05
CA ASN A 41 9.01 4.20 1.39
C ASN A 41 9.96 3.38 2.25
N ASP A 42 11.25 3.69 2.17
CA ASP A 42 12.27 3.14 3.06
C ASP A 42 12.02 3.60 4.50
N ASN A 43 11.92 2.64 5.42
CA ASN A 43 11.70 2.89 6.85
C ASN A 43 12.85 3.67 7.50
N LEU A 44 14.06 3.62 6.95
CA LEU A 44 15.23 4.33 7.48
C LEU A 44 15.24 5.81 7.09
N GLN A 45 14.64 6.17 5.96
CA GLN A 45 14.56 7.56 5.47
C GLN A 45 13.43 8.37 6.13
N THR A 46 12.59 7.71 6.93
CA THR A 46 11.38 8.30 7.55
C THR A 46 11.66 9.24 8.72
N ILE A 47 12.89 9.26 9.22
CA ILE A 47 13.34 10.11 10.33
C ILE A 47 13.75 11.49 9.82
N LEU A 48 13.00 12.06 8.87
CA LEU A 48 13.07 13.51 8.63
C LEU A 48 12.27 14.17 9.73
N ASP A 49 12.95 14.96 10.55
CA ASP A 49 12.36 15.64 11.71
C ASP A 49 11.14 16.45 11.28
N ARG A 50 10.02 16.31 12.00
CA ARG A 50 8.75 16.97 11.64
C ARG A 50 8.83 18.48 11.75
N GLU A 51 9.89 18.99 12.38
CA GLU A 51 10.15 20.41 12.55
C GLU A 51 10.93 21.03 11.37
N VAL A 52 11.30 20.25 10.35
CA VAL A 52 11.94 20.79 9.15
C VAL A 52 10.95 21.70 8.39
N PRO A 53 11.31 22.96 8.06
CA PRO A 53 10.41 23.93 7.42
C PRO A 53 9.79 23.53 6.07
N ASN A 54 10.22 22.42 5.48
CA ASN A 54 9.73 21.89 4.21
C ASN A 54 9.39 20.39 4.29
N TYR A 55 8.96 19.90 5.47
CA TYR A 55 8.56 18.52 5.65
C TYR A 55 7.31 18.21 4.81
N ASP A 56 7.49 17.36 3.78
CA ASP A 56 6.37 16.87 2.97
C ASP A 56 5.53 15.89 3.78
N ARG A 57 4.31 16.28 4.18
CA ARG A 57 3.40 15.40 4.94
C ARG A 57 2.95 14.15 4.17
N LEU A 58 3.13 14.13 2.85
CA LEU A 58 2.76 13.02 1.98
C LEU A 58 3.96 12.18 1.55
N TRP A 59 5.13 12.33 2.21
CA TRP A 59 6.37 11.64 1.87
C TRP A 59 6.21 10.12 1.72
N VAL A 60 5.33 9.49 2.51
CA VAL A 60 5.02 8.04 2.45
C VAL A 60 4.54 7.60 1.06
N TYR A 61 3.89 8.50 0.33
CA TYR A 61 3.33 8.27 -0.99
C TYR A 61 4.15 8.94 -2.10
N SER A 62 5.13 9.77 -1.75
CA SER A 62 5.90 10.57 -2.69
C SER A 62 6.62 9.69 -3.73
N LEU A 63 7.18 8.56 -3.31
CA LEU A 63 7.81 7.58 -4.21
C LEU A 63 6.86 7.02 -5.29
N ILE A 64 5.56 6.96 -5.01
CA ILE A 64 4.54 6.48 -5.95
C ILE A 64 3.99 7.62 -6.79
N MET A 65 3.75 8.78 -6.19
CA MET A 65 3.13 9.93 -6.85
C MET A 65 4.11 10.70 -7.75
N LEU A 66 5.40 10.66 -7.42
CA LEU A 66 6.48 11.33 -8.15
C LEU A 66 7.61 10.31 -8.42
N PRO A 67 7.40 9.34 -9.33
CA PRO A 67 8.36 8.26 -9.59
C PRO A 67 9.70 8.75 -10.15
N TYR A 68 9.75 9.99 -10.66
CA TYR A 68 10.97 10.71 -10.95
C TYR A 68 11.35 11.53 -9.72
N GLY A 69 12.01 10.88 -8.77
CA GLY A 69 12.69 11.58 -7.68
C GLY A 69 13.56 12.69 -8.27
N ASN A 70 13.44 13.87 -7.68
CA ASN A 70 14.23 15.04 -7.99
C ASN A 70 15.72 14.68 -7.77
N ASN A 71 16.43 14.28 -8.82
CA ASN A 71 17.88 14.08 -8.82
C ASN A 71 18.60 15.43 -8.86
N GLY A 72 18.27 16.34 -7.94
CA GLY A 72 18.69 17.73 -7.97
C GLY A 72 19.33 18.20 -6.68
N LEU A 73 20.67 18.13 -6.67
CA LEU A 73 21.66 18.83 -5.83
C LEU A 73 21.78 18.43 -4.35
#